data_AF-A0A2A9GV61-F1
#
_entry.id   AF-A0A2A9GV61-F1
#
_cell.length_a   1.000
_cell.length_b   1.000
_cell.length_c   1.000
_cell.angle_alpha   90.00
_cell.angle_beta   90.00
_cell.angle_gamma   90.00
#
_symmetry.space_group_name_H-M   'P 1'
#
loop_
_entity.id
_entity.type
_entity.pdbx_description
1 polymer ?
#
loop_
_entity_poly.entity_id
_entity_poly.type
_entity_poly.pdbx_seq_one_letter_code
_entity_poly.pdbx_strand_id
1 'polypeptide(L)'
;MRIVRRRRHWLIGALAPILIVLTLVTAGCIGGDGVRPRGSGAQPPSVATSDLPGRYSKADGALVVQMSTDTFSDPARGIRAEVPTFGTARQLTLAAGVLRDRALREAAWAGSTDTRINWQLLAAGQGILGVLVTAQHTAADGPAGVSSAIWYDARSGRVASSPVLIEANQWGAFKNQVAQVAGAVDPIRLSRALDDAPAPQGGGPALGFAANGDLVATFPPGGAADGQLVLQVPGRAVQPLLSEVGQRALAASTKPGAFDGTGRPDAQSAPGAAAAAGGDQQQPAGNQVPRPTTTVGVDCSRATCVALTFDDGPGAGTQKILDDLAAARAPATFFQLGGMLQASPELGLRVAAAGNEIGSHTWSHQTMTSMSTSKLGQQEIGRTADEMARVYGRRPLLMRPPSGVHTKATDKVIGAAGQSLVLWNIDTRDWQTRDTAKTVAEAVKGADEAGSIVLMHDIHPSTAAATAQIIEQLRARGVTLVTVGELALNTAGFEAGQAYCYVPQTGQPTSGCK
;
A
#
# COMPACT_ATOMS: atom_id res chain seq x y z
N MET A 1 75.42 -22.73 -17.02
CA MET A 1 74.35 -23.75 -16.90
C MET A 1 73.06 -23.05 -16.50
N ARG A 2 71.96 -23.30 -17.23
CA ARG A 2 70.70 -22.53 -17.35
C ARG A 2 69.78 -22.64 -16.11
N ILE A 3 69.24 -21.54 -15.56
CA ILE A 3 67.97 -20.80 -15.85
C ILE A 3 66.73 -21.45 -15.19
N VAL A 4 66.15 -20.93 -14.10
CA VAL A 4 65.39 -19.67 -13.74
C VAL A 4 63.90 -20.01 -13.52
N ARG A 5 63.41 -19.75 -12.30
CA ARG A 5 62.00 -19.48 -11.96
C ARG A 5 61.79 -17.97 -11.87
N ARG A 6 60.74 -17.42 -12.50
CA ARG A 6 60.36 -16.00 -12.39
C ARG A 6 59.33 -15.78 -11.27
N ARG A 7 59.62 -14.80 -10.41
CA ARG A 7 58.65 -14.03 -9.60
C ARG A 7 58.62 -12.60 -10.14
N ARG A 8 57.44 -11.96 -10.19
CA ARG A 8 57.29 -10.53 -10.50
C ARG A 8 57.03 -9.75 -9.20
N HIS A 9 57.80 -8.68 -9.02
CA HIS A 9 57.58 -7.60 -8.05
C HIS A 9 57.01 -6.39 -8.80
N TRP A 10 56.25 -5.53 -8.12
CA TRP A 10 56.22 -4.09 -8.41
C TRP A 10 56.28 -3.31 -7.10
N LEU A 11 57.15 -2.30 -7.11
CA LEU A 11 57.60 -1.46 -6.00
C LEU A 11 56.78 -0.17 -5.90
N ILE A 12 56.75 0.34 -4.67
CA ILE A 12 56.23 1.63 -4.20
C ILE A 12 57.24 2.74 -4.53
N GLY A 13 56.77 3.92 -4.90
CA GLY A 13 57.55 5.17 -4.95
C GLY A 13 56.73 6.33 -4.36
N ALA A 14 57.30 6.99 -3.35
CA ALA A 14 56.75 8.12 -2.62
C ALA A 14 57.36 9.45 -3.11
N LEU A 15 56.59 10.55 -3.11
CA LEU A 15 57.08 11.92 -3.14
C LEU A 15 56.06 12.86 -2.45
N ALA A 16 56.57 13.72 -1.57
CA ALA A 16 55.86 14.69 -0.72
C ALA A 16 55.99 16.14 -1.29
N PRO A 17 55.29 17.16 -0.74
CA PRO A 17 54.86 18.36 -1.46
C PRO A 17 55.79 19.59 -1.30
N ILE A 18 55.68 20.55 -2.21
CA ILE A 18 56.26 21.89 -2.09
C ILE A 18 55.15 22.96 -2.13
N LEU A 19 55.18 23.80 -1.11
CA LEU A 19 54.35 24.97 -0.82
C LEU A 19 54.99 26.21 -1.46
N ILE A 20 54.25 27.03 -2.20
CA ILE A 20 54.66 28.42 -2.51
C ILE A 20 53.46 29.34 -2.24
N VAL A 21 53.70 30.27 -1.31
CA VAL A 21 52.86 31.42 -0.94
C VAL A 21 53.23 32.59 -1.86
N LEU A 22 52.25 33.35 -2.35
CA LEU A 22 52.45 34.78 -2.63
C LEU A 22 51.14 35.59 -2.52
N THR A 23 51.33 36.83 -2.11
CA THR A 23 50.45 37.77 -1.41
C THR A 23 49.54 38.66 -2.29
N LEU A 24 48.52 39.24 -1.63
CA LEU A 24 47.55 40.26 -2.09
C LEU A 24 48.16 41.49 -2.79
N VAL A 25 47.43 42.06 -3.76
CA VAL A 25 47.22 43.52 -3.94
C VAL A 25 45.79 43.79 -4.47
N THR A 26 45.18 44.87 -3.97
CA THR A 26 43.82 45.38 -4.21
C THR A 26 43.72 46.37 -5.38
N ALA A 27 42.46 46.61 -5.79
CA ALA A 27 41.88 47.81 -6.43
C ALA A 27 41.76 47.86 -7.98
N GLY A 28 40.58 48.31 -8.43
CA GLY A 28 40.38 48.97 -9.75
C GLY A 28 39.11 48.58 -10.49
N CYS A 29 38.03 49.36 -10.33
CA CYS A 29 36.86 49.34 -11.20
C CYS A 29 37.21 49.80 -12.63
N ILE A 30 36.51 49.29 -13.66
CA ILE A 30 36.00 50.01 -14.86
C ILE A 30 35.06 49.05 -15.61
N GLY A 31 33.90 49.58 -16.06
CA GLY A 31 32.81 48.83 -16.67
C GLY A 31 33.00 48.51 -18.16
N GLY A 32 32.13 47.62 -18.65
CA GLY A 32 31.94 47.30 -20.06
C GLY A 32 30.68 46.46 -20.24
N ASP A 33 29.72 47.00 -20.99
CA ASP A 33 28.40 46.45 -21.25
C ASP A 33 28.41 45.05 -21.89
N GLY A 34 27.52 44.18 -21.41
CA GLY A 34 27.35 42.83 -21.95
C GLY A 34 26.06 42.15 -21.50
N VAL A 35 24.98 42.48 -22.20
CA VAL A 35 23.75 41.68 -22.46
C VAL A 35 23.43 40.55 -21.46
N ARG A 36 22.41 40.76 -20.60
CA ARG A 36 21.73 39.70 -19.83
C ARG A 36 20.86 38.84 -20.76
N PRO A 37 20.91 37.50 -20.71
CA PRO A 37 19.81 36.70 -21.22
C PRO A 37 18.65 36.75 -20.20
N ARG A 38 17.50 37.26 -20.65
CA ARG A 38 16.21 36.97 -20.03
C ARG A 38 15.89 35.50 -20.27
N GLY A 39 15.57 34.79 -19.21
CA GLY A 39 15.14 33.40 -19.26
C GLY A 39 14.64 32.94 -17.90
N SER A 40 13.64 33.64 -17.35
CA SER A 40 12.82 33.11 -16.27
C SER A 40 11.97 31.97 -16.82
N GLY A 41 12.48 30.74 -16.73
CA GLY A 41 11.62 29.56 -16.73
C GLY A 41 10.83 29.61 -15.44
N ALA A 42 9.63 30.19 -15.47
CA ALA A 42 8.71 30.12 -14.35
C ALA A 42 8.41 28.64 -14.11
N GLN A 43 8.84 28.12 -12.96
CA GLN A 43 8.37 26.83 -12.46
C GLN A 43 6.83 26.86 -12.47
N PRO A 44 6.16 25.82 -12.99
CA PRO A 44 4.72 25.74 -12.87
C PRO A 44 4.34 25.84 -11.38
N PRO A 45 3.24 26.54 -11.04
CA PRO A 45 2.88 26.74 -9.65
C PRO A 45 2.71 25.40 -8.96
N SER A 46 3.52 25.16 -7.93
CA SER A 46 3.33 24.03 -7.02
C SER A 46 1.99 24.22 -6.30
N VAL A 47 1.04 23.32 -6.54
CA VAL A 47 -0.25 23.35 -5.84
C VAL A 47 -0.02 22.82 -4.42
N ALA A 48 -0.51 23.53 -3.41
CA ALA A 48 -0.51 23.01 -2.05
C ALA A 48 -1.38 21.75 -1.99
N THR A 49 -0.88 20.68 -1.39
CA THR A 49 -1.58 19.41 -1.23
C THR A 49 -2.97 19.54 -0.56
N SER A 50 -3.20 20.60 0.22
CA SER A 50 -4.50 20.97 0.80
C SER A 50 -5.58 21.36 -0.21
N ASP A 51 -5.19 21.78 -1.42
CA ASP A 51 -6.12 22.24 -2.46
C ASP A 51 -6.57 21.10 -3.39
N LEU A 52 -5.91 19.94 -3.31
CA LEU A 52 -6.23 18.77 -4.14
C LEU A 52 -7.66 18.26 -3.99
N PRO A 53 -8.25 18.16 -2.78
CA PRO A 53 -9.63 17.70 -2.62
C PRO A 53 -10.64 18.54 -3.43
N GLY A 54 -10.36 19.83 -3.61
CA GLY A 54 -11.21 20.76 -4.38
C GLY A 54 -11.11 20.60 -5.91
N ARG A 55 -10.16 19.81 -6.42
CA ARG A 55 -10.00 19.56 -7.87
C ARG A 55 -10.81 18.35 -8.33
N TYR A 56 -10.94 17.34 -7.49
CA TYR A 56 -11.73 16.16 -7.78
C TYR A 56 -13.21 16.36 -7.43
N SER A 57 -14.07 15.54 -8.02
CA SER A 57 -15.45 15.38 -7.57
C SER A 57 -15.48 14.87 -6.13
N LYS A 58 -16.53 15.24 -5.41
CA LYS A 58 -16.79 14.82 -4.03
C LYS A 58 -18.22 14.30 -3.94
N ALA A 59 -18.37 12.99 -3.80
CA ALA A 59 -19.65 12.36 -3.54
C ALA A 59 -19.98 12.40 -2.04
N ASP A 60 -21.27 12.45 -1.72
CA ASP A 60 -21.74 12.37 -0.33
C ASP A 60 -21.67 10.93 0.17
N GLY A 61 -21.05 10.71 1.34
CA GLY A 61 -20.97 9.40 1.97
C GLY A 61 -22.34 8.84 2.36
N ALA A 62 -23.36 9.68 2.52
CA ALA A 62 -24.74 9.25 2.77
C ALA A 62 -25.34 8.42 1.62
N LEU A 63 -24.74 8.47 0.42
CA LEU A 63 -25.13 7.64 -0.72
C LEU A 63 -24.67 6.18 -0.58
N VAL A 64 -23.77 5.88 0.34
CA VAL A 64 -23.13 4.58 0.44
C VAL A 64 -23.59 3.86 1.71
N VAL A 65 -24.26 2.71 1.52
CA VAL A 65 -24.78 1.92 2.64
C VAL A 65 -23.66 1.42 3.54
N GLN A 66 -23.78 1.63 4.85
CA GLN A 66 -22.83 1.19 5.87
C GLN A 66 -21.40 1.71 5.63
N MET A 67 -21.28 2.94 5.16
CA MET A 67 -20.01 3.64 5.10
C MET A 67 -19.66 4.24 6.47
N SER A 68 -18.39 4.18 6.85
CA SER A 68 -17.87 4.86 8.03
C SER A 68 -16.43 5.32 7.81
N THR A 69 -15.76 5.81 8.85
CA THR A 69 -14.36 6.21 8.81
C THR A 69 -13.62 5.57 9.97
N ASP A 70 -12.55 4.86 9.63
CA ASP A 70 -11.56 4.43 10.62
C ASP A 70 -10.61 5.60 10.88
N THR A 71 -10.35 5.92 12.15
CA THR A 71 -9.47 7.04 12.54
C THR A 71 -8.39 6.54 13.49
N PHE A 72 -7.19 6.31 12.97
CA PHE A 72 -6.02 6.06 13.81
C PHE A 72 -5.45 7.41 14.28
N SER A 73 -5.24 7.56 15.58
CA SER A 73 -4.69 8.78 16.18
C SER A 73 -3.61 8.43 17.19
N ASP A 74 -2.45 9.04 17.03
CA ASP A 74 -1.35 8.98 17.99
C ASP A 74 -0.75 10.38 18.14
N PRO A 75 -1.34 11.23 19.01
CA PRO A 75 -0.90 12.60 19.20
C PRO A 75 0.55 12.71 19.69
N ALA A 76 1.06 11.71 20.41
CA ALA A 76 2.44 11.69 20.88
C ALA A 76 3.45 11.58 19.73
N ARG A 77 3.03 11.05 18.58
CA ARG A 77 3.82 10.95 17.34
C ARG A 77 3.35 11.91 16.24
N GLY A 78 2.40 12.80 16.53
CA GLY A 78 1.83 13.71 15.54
C GLY A 78 1.06 13.00 14.42
N ILE A 79 0.45 11.85 14.69
CA ILE A 79 -0.25 11.05 13.67
C ILE A 79 -1.75 11.24 13.78
N ARG A 80 -2.40 11.55 12.66
CA ARG A 80 -3.84 11.39 12.46
C ARG A 80 -4.08 10.80 11.07
N ALA A 81 -4.64 9.60 11.03
CA ALA A 81 -4.78 8.83 9.80
C ALA A 81 -6.19 8.27 9.64
N GLU A 82 -6.90 8.78 8.64
CA GLU A 82 -8.28 8.46 8.34
C GLU A 82 -8.40 7.76 6.99
N VAL A 83 -9.21 6.71 6.95
CA VAL A 83 -9.62 6.04 5.71
C VAL A 83 -11.08 5.60 5.78
N PRO A 84 -11.78 5.55 4.64
CA PRO A 84 -13.17 5.13 4.62
C PRO A 84 -13.27 3.61 4.78
N THR A 85 -14.36 3.16 5.39
CA THR A 85 -14.76 1.76 5.38
C THR A 85 -16.13 1.59 4.74
N PHE A 86 -16.36 0.43 4.15
CA PHE A 86 -17.54 0.09 3.38
C PHE A 86 -18.03 -1.30 3.78
N GLY A 87 -19.23 -1.37 4.38
CA GLY A 87 -19.86 -2.65 4.75
C GLY A 87 -20.16 -3.54 3.54
N THR A 88 -20.47 -2.92 2.39
CA THR A 88 -20.86 -3.62 1.15
C THR A 88 -19.73 -3.74 0.11
N ALA A 89 -18.55 -3.17 0.39
CA ALA A 89 -17.37 -3.22 -0.47
C ALA A 89 -16.11 -3.56 0.34
N ARG A 90 -16.10 -4.75 0.96
CA ARG A 90 -15.02 -5.21 1.85
C ARG A 90 -13.62 -5.07 1.25
N GLN A 91 -13.44 -5.41 -0.02
CA GLN A 91 -12.13 -5.32 -0.67
C GLN A 91 -11.64 -3.86 -0.78
N LEU A 92 -12.56 -2.91 -0.95
CA LEU A 92 -12.22 -1.49 -0.92
C LEU A 92 -11.81 -1.03 0.48
N THR A 93 -12.50 -1.52 1.53
CA THR A 93 -12.09 -1.30 2.93
C THR A 93 -10.67 -1.81 3.20
N LEU A 94 -10.37 -3.03 2.75
CA LEU A 94 -9.02 -3.61 2.86
C LEU A 94 -7.99 -2.75 2.12
N ALA A 95 -8.27 -2.38 0.87
CA ALA A 95 -7.37 -1.58 0.05
C ALA A 95 -7.09 -0.20 0.66
N ALA A 96 -8.11 0.48 1.17
CA ALA A 96 -7.93 1.77 1.85
C ALA A 96 -7.08 1.60 3.13
N GLY A 97 -7.32 0.55 3.92
CA GLY A 97 -6.50 0.22 5.09
C GLY A 97 -5.04 -0.03 4.75
N VAL A 98 -4.76 -0.78 3.68
CA VAL A 98 -3.39 -1.03 3.21
C VAL A 98 -2.69 0.27 2.76
N LEU A 99 -3.40 1.15 2.04
CA LEU A 99 -2.85 2.45 1.67
C LEU A 99 -2.51 3.31 2.88
N ARG A 100 -3.36 3.32 3.92
CA ARG A 100 -3.07 4.00 5.19
C ARG A 100 -1.81 3.43 5.82
N ASP A 101 -1.76 2.12 6.01
CA ASP A 101 -0.68 1.46 6.75
C ASP A 101 0.66 1.67 6.01
N ARG A 102 0.65 1.58 4.68
CA ARG A 102 1.83 1.93 3.86
C ARG A 102 2.24 3.39 4.00
N ALA A 103 1.31 4.33 3.95
CA ALA A 103 1.63 5.74 4.13
C ALA A 103 2.22 6.04 5.51
N LEU A 104 1.74 5.37 6.57
CA LEU A 104 2.34 5.42 7.90
C LEU A 104 3.76 4.84 7.91
N ARG A 105 4.02 3.71 7.22
CA ARG A 105 5.38 3.13 7.11
C ARG A 105 6.35 4.10 6.46
N GLU A 106 5.98 4.66 5.31
CA GLU A 106 6.84 5.60 4.58
C GLU A 106 7.15 6.84 5.43
N ALA A 107 6.13 7.39 6.12
CA ALA A 107 6.32 8.51 7.04
C ALA A 107 7.24 8.14 8.22
N ALA A 108 7.08 6.94 8.79
CA ALA A 108 7.93 6.45 9.87
C ALA A 108 9.39 6.27 9.42
N TRP A 109 9.62 5.69 8.23
CA TRP A 109 10.96 5.53 7.65
C TRP A 109 11.62 6.85 7.26
N ALA A 110 10.82 7.86 6.96
CA ALA A 110 11.28 9.23 6.73
C ALA A 110 11.55 10.01 8.04
N GLY A 111 11.26 9.42 9.21
CA GLY A 111 11.42 10.09 10.50
C GLY A 111 10.45 11.26 10.69
N SER A 112 9.22 11.14 10.17
CA SER A 112 8.21 12.20 10.21
C SER A 112 7.82 12.61 11.64
N THR A 113 7.61 13.91 11.84
CA THR A 113 7.12 14.48 13.12
C THR A 113 5.63 14.85 13.13
N ASP A 114 5.00 14.95 11.95
CA ASP A 114 3.55 15.13 11.79
C ASP A 114 3.14 14.37 10.53
N THR A 115 2.15 13.50 10.66
CA THR A 115 1.64 12.65 9.58
C THR A 115 0.13 12.74 9.53
N ARG A 116 -0.39 13.20 8.40
CA ARG A 116 -1.82 13.35 8.13
C ARG A 116 -2.22 12.48 6.95
N ILE A 117 -3.11 11.54 7.19
CA ILE A 117 -3.74 10.77 6.12
C ILE A 117 -5.22 11.11 6.13
N ASN A 118 -5.70 11.61 5.00
CA ASN A 118 -7.09 11.97 4.78
C ASN A 118 -7.61 11.23 3.56
N TRP A 119 -8.93 11.25 3.38
CA TRP A 119 -9.57 10.62 2.24
C TRP A 119 -10.74 11.46 1.70
N GLN A 120 -11.10 11.21 0.45
CA GLN A 120 -12.29 11.75 -0.19
C GLN A 120 -12.99 10.66 -1.02
N LEU A 121 -14.33 10.60 -0.92
CA LEU A 121 -15.14 9.82 -1.84
C LEU A 121 -15.24 10.57 -3.17
N LEU A 122 -14.55 10.05 -4.18
CA LEU A 122 -14.52 10.64 -5.52
C LEU A 122 -15.85 10.45 -6.24
N ALA A 123 -16.41 9.24 -6.14
CA ALA A 123 -17.59 8.83 -6.90
C ALA A 123 -18.37 7.77 -6.12
N ALA A 124 -19.69 7.78 -6.27
CA ALA A 124 -20.58 6.72 -5.82
C ALA A 124 -21.76 6.57 -6.79
N GLY A 125 -22.13 5.34 -7.09
CA GLY A 125 -23.23 5.01 -7.99
C GLY A 125 -22.77 4.20 -9.20
N GLN A 126 -23.71 3.70 -10.01
CA GLN A 126 -23.40 2.87 -11.19
C GLN A 126 -22.57 1.61 -10.87
N GLY A 127 -22.67 1.09 -9.64
CA GLY A 127 -21.83 -0.01 -9.16
C GLY A 127 -20.34 0.35 -9.01
N ILE A 128 -19.98 1.64 -9.00
CA ILE A 128 -18.62 2.14 -8.81
C ILE A 128 -18.50 2.92 -7.50
N LEU A 129 -17.39 2.71 -6.80
CA LEU A 129 -16.88 3.63 -5.78
C LEU A 129 -15.48 4.09 -6.17
N GLY A 130 -15.21 5.38 -6.01
CA GLY A 130 -13.87 5.94 -6.16
C GLY A 130 -13.40 6.56 -4.85
N VAL A 131 -12.18 6.26 -4.42
CA VAL A 131 -11.58 6.82 -3.19
C VAL A 131 -10.23 7.43 -3.52
N LEU A 132 -10.04 8.67 -3.07
CA LEU A 132 -8.75 9.32 -3.01
C LEU A 132 -8.24 9.25 -1.59
N VAL A 133 -7.04 8.70 -1.39
CA VAL A 133 -6.29 8.76 -0.14
C VAL A 133 -5.14 9.74 -0.33
N THR A 134 -5.05 10.75 0.53
CA THR A 134 -3.98 11.73 0.54
C THR A 134 -3.18 11.59 1.83
N ALA A 135 -1.89 11.31 1.70
CA ALA A 135 -0.96 11.26 2.83
C ALA A 135 -0.01 12.46 2.76
N GLN A 136 0.13 13.18 3.84
CA GLN A 136 1.06 14.28 4.04
C GLN A 136 1.91 13.97 5.26
N HIS A 137 3.21 14.25 5.18
CA HIS A 137 4.10 14.10 6.31
C HIS A 137 5.20 15.15 6.29
N THR A 138 5.75 15.48 7.46
CA THR A 138 6.85 16.45 7.60
C THR A 138 8.11 15.73 8.07
N ALA A 139 9.10 15.61 7.18
CA ALA A 139 10.41 15.03 7.46
C ALA A 139 11.52 16.10 7.42
N ALA A 140 12.77 15.68 7.66
CA ALA A 140 13.93 16.59 7.68
C ALA A 140 14.12 17.36 6.35
N ASP A 141 13.78 16.74 5.22
CA ASP A 141 13.88 17.33 3.88
C ASP A 141 12.67 18.23 3.52
N GLY A 142 11.74 18.41 4.46
CA GLY A 142 10.53 19.22 4.31
C GLY A 142 9.24 18.42 4.22
N PRO A 143 8.10 19.10 3.97
CA PRO A 143 6.82 18.43 3.80
C PRO A 143 6.76 17.67 2.47
N ALA A 144 6.30 16.43 2.54
CA ALA A 144 6.04 15.59 1.37
C ALA A 144 4.60 15.08 1.41
N GLY A 145 4.02 14.88 0.21
CA GLY A 145 2.66 14.39 0.10
C GLY A 145 2.44 13.51 -1.12
N VAL A 146 1.64 12.47 -0.94
CA VAL A 146 1.26 11.53 -1.99
C VAL A 146 -0.24 11.35 -2.03
N SER A 147 -0.77 11.24 -3.25
CA SER A 147 -2.18 10.98 -3.50
C SER A 147 -2.33 9.64 -4.21
N SER A 148 -3.25 8.82 -3.75
CA SER A 148 -3.56 7.50 -4.31
C SER A 148 -5.04 7.43 -4.63
N ALA A 149 -5.38 7.17 -5.89
CA ALA A 149 -6.76 6.96 -6.31
C ALA A 149 -6.99 5.47 -6.60
N ILE A 150 -7.98 4.89 -5.92
CA ILE A 150 -8.43 3.51 -6.11
C ILE A 150 -9.90 3.47 -6.46
N TRP A 151 -10.26 2.49 -7.28
CA TRP A 151 -11.60 2.35 -7.87
C TRP A 151 -12.11 0.94 -7.64
N TYR A 152 -13.29 0.83 -7.06
CA TYR A 152 -13.99 -0.43 -6.82
C TYR A 152 -15.11 -0.63 -7.83
N ASP A 153 -15.18 -1.82 -8.41
CA ASP A 153 -16.24 -2.24 -9.31
C ASP A 153 -17.06 -3.37 -8.69
N ALA A 154 -18.30 -3.07 -8.33
CA ALA A 154 -19.21 -4.02 -7.69
C ALA A 154 -19.61 -5.20 -8.60
N ARG A 155 -19.42 -5.09 -9.92
CA ARG A 155 -19.68 -6.20 -10.85
C ARG A 155 -18.64 -7.30 -10.75
N SER A 156 -17.37 -6.91 -10.58
CA SER A 156 -16.25 -7.85 -10.44
C SER A 156 -15.87 -8.11 -8.98
N GLY A 157 -16.28 -7.25 -8.05
CA GLY A 157 -15.88 -7.28 -6.64
C GLY A 157 -14.41 -6.86 -6.42
N ARG A 158 -13.77 -6.25 -7.44
CA ARG A 158 -12.33 -5.95 -7.42
C ARG A 158 -12.06 -4.47 -7.22
N VAL A 159 -10.89 -4.19 -6.63
CA VAL A 159 -10.31 -2.86 -6.54
C VAL A 159 -9.17 -2.77 -7.55
N ALA A 160 -9.07 -1.63 -8.24
CA ALA A 160 -7.98 -1.33 -9.15
C ALA A 160 -7.40 0.05 -8.88
N SER A 161 -6.13 0.25 -9.23
CA SER A 161 -5.51 1.57 -9.26
C SER A 161 -6.02 2.37 -10.45
N SER A 162 -5.90 3.70 -10.35
CA SER A 162 -6.53 4.66 -11.26
C SER A 162 -6.23 4.59 -12.77
N PRO A 163 -5.12 3.97 -13.27
CA PRO A 163 -4.97 3.71 -14.70
C PRO A 163 -6.11 2.88 -15.30
N VAL A 164 -6.87 2.13 -14.49
CA VAL A 164 -8.05 1.37 -14.94
C VAL A 164 -9.10 2.24 -15.63
N LEU A 165 -9.13 3.55 -15.38
CA LEU A 165 -10.10 4.47 -15.99
C LEU A 165 -9.90 4.65 -17.50
N ILE A 166 -8.70 4.40 -18.01
CA ILE A 166 -8.37 4.57 -19.43
C ILE A 166 -8.29 3.19 -20.08
N GLU A 167 -8.89 3.06 -21.26
CA GLU A 167 -8.82 1.83 -22.05
C GLU A 167 -7.35 1.50 -22.39
N ALA A 168 -6.97 0.23 -22.26
CA ALA A 168 -5.55 -0.16 -22.31
C ALA A 168 -4.89 0.22 -23.64
N ASN A 169 -5.60 0.02 -24.75
CA ASN A 169 -5.12 0.38 -26.09
C ASN A 169 -5.21 1.90 -26.40
N GLN A 170 -5.87 2.69 -25.54
CA GLN A 170 -5.99 4.15 -25.68
C GLN A 170 -4.97 4.91 -24.83
N TRP A 171 -4.09 4.23 -24.07
CA TRP A 171 -3.14 4.92 -23.20
C TRP A 171 -2.23 5.91 -23.93
N GLY A 172 -1.75 5.54 -25.13
CA GLY A 172 -0.95 6.46 -25.96
C GLY A 172 -1.73 7.73 -26.35
N ALA A 173 -3.01 7.60 -26.71
CA ALA A 173 -3.87 8.73 -27.01
C ALA A 173 -4.13 9.58 -25.75
N PHE A 174 -4.30 8.95 -24.60
CA PHE A 174 -4.45 9.63 -23.31
C PHE A 174 -3.20 10.46 -22.96
N LYS A 175 -2.00 9.90 -23.12
CA LYS A 175 -0.74 10.63 -22.92
C LYS A 175 -0.68 11.90 -23.78
N ASN A 176 -1.15 11.82 -25.03
CA ASN A 176 -1.21 13.00 -25.91
C ASN A 176 -2.17 14.07 -25.37
N GLN A 177 -3.34 13.68 -24.82
CA GLN A 177 -4.27 14.63 -24.21
C GLN A 177 -3.68 15.29 -22.95
N VAL A 178 -2.97 14.53 -22.13
CA VAL A 178 -2.27 15.08 -20.95
C VAL A 178 -1.17 16.06 -21.38
N ALA A 179 -0.39 15.72 -22.40
CA ALA A 179 0.67 16.58 -22.92
C ALA A 179 0.14 17.93 -23.46
N GLN A 180 -1.06 17.95 -24.06
CA GLN A 180 -1.68 19.19 -24.57
C GLN A 180 -2.00 20.20 -23.46
N VAL A 181 -2.26 19.74 -22.23
CA VAL A 181 -2.58 20.60 -21.09
C VAL A 181 -1.39 20.82 -20.13
N ALA A 182 -0.25 20.19 -20.40
CA ALA A 182 0.91 20.18 -19.51
C ALA A 182 1.73 21.49 -19.51
N GLY A 183 1.47 22.40 -20.45
CA GLY A 183 2.15 23.70 -20.50
C GLY A 183 3.67 23.56 -20.63
N ALA A 184 4.41 24.11 -19.67
CA ALA A 184 5.88 24.13 -19.65
C ALA A 184 6.55 22.91 -18.99
N VAL A 185 5.77 21.88 -18.63
CA VAL A 185 6.31 20.65 -18.03
C VAL A 185 7.18 19.90 -19.05
N ASP A 186 8.32 19.35 -18.60
CA ASP A 186 9.22 18.56 -19.45
C ASP A 186 8.46 17.34 -20.04
N PRO A 187 8.38 17.24 -21.38
CA PRO A 187 7.56 16.21 -22.03
C PRO A 187 8.13 14.80 -21.85
N ILE A 188 9.45 14.64 -21.72
CA ILE A 188 10.08 13.33 -21.49
C ILE A 188 9.80 12.87 -20.07
N ARG A 189 9.95 13.77 -19.09
CA ARG A 189 9.65 13.48 -17.67
C ARG A 189 8.18 13.15 -17.47
N LEU A 190 7.28 13.95 -18.04
CA LEU A 190 5.84 13.70 -17.99
C LEU A 190 5.46 12.35 -18.62
N SER A 191 6.01 12.06 -19.81
CA SER A 191 5.76 10.80 -20.50
C SER A 191 6.22 9.60 -19.66
N ARG A 192 7.41 9.68 -19.05
CA ARG A 192 7.92 8.64 -18.14
C ARG A 192 7.04 8.46 -16.91
N ALA A 193 6.61 9.56 -16.28
CA ALA A 193 5.70 9.50 -15.13
C ALA A 193 4.37 8.84 -15.51
N LEU A 194 3.83 9.12 -16.69
CA LEU A 194 2.63 8.46 -17.21
C LEU A 194 2.82 6.97 -17.55
N ASP A 195 4.05 6.50 -17.73
CA ASP A 195 4.34 5.08 -17.97
C ASP A 195 4.67 4.33 -16.67
N ASP A 196 4.87 5.06 -15.57
CA ASP A 196 5.24 4.50 -14.27
C ASP A 196 4.00 4.04 -13.48
N ALA A 197 4.22 3.17 -12.49
CA ALA A 197 3.18 2.77 -11.57
C ALA A 197 2.63 4.00 -10.82
N PRO A 198 1.30 4.06 -10.55
CA PRO A 198 0.74 5.12 -9.74
C PRO A 198 1.42 5.23 -8.38
N ALA A 199 1.47 6.44 -7.86
CA ALA A 199 1.90 6.65 -6.48
C ALA A 199 1.01 5.86 -5.49
N PRO A 200 1.58 5.31 -4.40
CA PRO A 200 2.95 5.49 -3.94
C PRO A 200 3.95 4.46 -4.50
N GLN A 201 3.58 3.59 -5.45
CA GLN A 201 4.48 2.57 -5.98
C GLN A 201 5.48 3.13 -7.00
N GLY A 202 5.12 4.21 -7.69
CA GLY A 202 5.98 4.92 -8.63
C GLY A 202 5.63 6.42 -8.72
N GLY A 203 6.16 7.08 -9.74
CA GLY A 203 5.93 8.50 -10.03
C GLY A 203 4.65 8.79 -10.82
N GLY A 204 3.82 7.77 -11.08
CA GLY A 204 2.59 7.90 -11.87
C GLY A 204 1.45 8.59 -11.14
N PRO A 205 0.46 9.13 -11.89
CA PRO A 205 -0.56 9.98 -11.31
C PRO A 205 -1.70 9.18 -10.66
N ALA A 206 -2.32 9.78 -9.66
CA ALA A 206 -3.68 9.45 -9.25
C ALA A 206 -4.68 10.08 -10.24
N LEU A 207 -5.49 9.24 -10.90
CA LEU A 207 -6.52 9.66 -11.85
C LEU A 207 -7.92 9.61 -11.24
N GLY A 208 -8.74 10.59 -11.61
CA GLY A 208 -10.16 10.68 -11.30
C GLY A 208 -10.82 11.80 -12.07
N PHE A 209 -12.04 12.17 -11.72
CA PHE A 209 -12.77 13.22 -12.43
C PHE A 209 -13.09 14.39 -11.51
N ALA A 210 -13.19 15.58 -12.09
CA ALA A 210 -13.80 16.75 -11.48
C ALA A 210 -15.33 16.71 -11.64
N ALA A 211 -16.05 17.52 -10.86
CA ALA A 211 -17.52 17.57 -10.93
C ALA A 211 -18.06 18.02 -12.31
N ASN A 212 -17.26 18.75 -13.09
CA ASN A 212 -17.60 19.16 -14.45
C ASN A 212 -17.32 18.08 -15.53
N GLY A 213 -16.79 16.92 -15.14
CA GLY A 213 -16.48 15.79 -16.02
C GLY A 213 -15.09 15.81 -16.63
N ASP A 214 -14.25 16.81 -16.33
CA ASP A 214 -12.85 16.79 -16.72
C ASP A 214 -12.08 15.71 -15.94
N LEU A 215 -11.08 15.09 -16.57
CA LEU A 215 -10.20 14.17 -15.87
C LEU A 215 -9.09 14.94 -15.15
N VAL A 216 -8.86 14.60 -13.89
CA VAL A 216 -7.81 15.15 -13.05
C VAL A 216 -6.70 14.12 -12.87
N ALA A 217 -5.47 14.51 -13.20
CA ALA A 217 -4.26 13.72 -13.00
C ALA A 217 -3.34 14.41 -11.98
N THR A 218 -3.17 13.80 -10.81
CA THR A 218 -2.29 14.31 -9.75
C THR A 218 -1.03 13.48 -9.65
N PHE A 219 0.11 14.05 -10.02
CA PHE A 219 1.43 13.43 -9.93
C PHE A 219 2.09 13.75 -8.59
N PRO A 220 2.77 12.78 -7.93
CA PRO A 220 3.54 13.06 -6.73
C PRO A 220 4.73 13.98 -7.02
N PRO A 221 5.27 14.68 -6.00
CA PRO A 221 6.58 15.31 -6.09
C PRO A 221 7.64 14.33 -6.62
N GLY A 222 8.52 14.80 -7.50
CA GLY A 222 9.54 13.98 -8.14
C GLY A 222 9.06 13.22 -9.39
N GLY A 223 7.76 12.96 -9.55
CA GLY A 223 7.20 12.24 -10.69
C GLY A 223 7.31 13.02 -12.01
N ALA A 224 6.27 13.78 -12.35
CA ALA A 224 6.26 14.61 -13.56
C ALA A 224 6.97 15.98 -13.39
N ALA A 225 7.13 16.44 -12.14
CA ALA A 225 7.80 17.68 -11.77
C ALA A 225 8.44 17.54 -10.38
N ASP A 226 9.29 18.48 -9.96
CA ASP A 226 9.95 18.42 -8.65
C ASP A 226 8.94 18.54 -7.51
N GLY A 227 8.01 19.47 -7.64
CA GLY A 227 6.82 19.57 -6.79
C GLY A 227 5.67 18.72 -7.31
N GLN A 228 4.60 18.67 -6.53
CA GLN A 228 3.34 18.07 -6.95
C GLN A 228 2.79 18.81 -8.18
N LEU A 229 2.33 18.03 -9.17
CA LEU A 229 1.72 18.54 -10.40
C LEU A 229 0.29 18.03 -10.52
N VAL A 230 -0.67 18.92 -10.79
CA VAL A 230 -2.06 18.58 -11.07
C VAL A 230 -2.41 19.08 -12.46
N LEU A 231 -2.84 18.17 -13.32
CA LEU A 231 -3.30 18.49 -14.68
C LEU A 231 -4.78 18.15 -14.81
N GLN A 232 -5.52 19.00 -15.52
CA GLN A 232 -6.94 18.80 -15.79
C GLN A 232 -7.14 18.70 -17.31
N VAL A 233 -7.58 17.52 -17.75
CA VAL A 233 -7.81 17.20 -19.16
C VAL A 233 -9.30 17.36 -19.47
N PRO A 234 -9.69 18.12 -20.51
CA PRO A 234 -11.09 18.34 -20.84
C PRO A 234 -11.88 17.03 -21.00
N GLY A 235 -13.06 16.94 -20.38
CA GLY A 235 -13.88 15.73 -20.37
C GLY A 235 -14.19 15.21 -21.78
N ARG A 236 -14.52 16.11 -22.71
CA ARG A 236 -14.77 15.78 -24.13
C ARG A 236 -13.59 15.12 -24.85
N ALA A 237 -12.37 15.41 -24.41
CA ALA A 237 -11.15 14.91 -25.04
C ALA A 237 -10.77 13.51 -24.52
N VAL A 238 -11.14 13.20 -23.27
CA VAL A 238 -10.82 11.92 -22.63
C VAL A 238 -11.96 10.91 -22.70
N GLN A 239 -13.22 11.35 -22.84
CA GLN A 239 -14.39 10.47 -22.88
C GLN A 239 -14.28 9.32 -23.91
N PRO A 240 -13.77 9.53 -25.13
CA PRO A 240 -13.59 8.43 -26.10
C PRO A 240 -12.48 7.43 -25.72
N LEU A 241 -11.64 7.77 -24.74
CA LEU A 241 -10.48 7.00 -24.29
C LEU A 241 -10.77 6.17 -23.04
N LEU A 242 -11.94 6.36 -22.43
CA LEU A 242 -12.32 5.71 -21.18
C LEU A 242 -12.63 4.23 -21.39
N SER A 243 -12.13 3.40 -20.47
CA SER A 243 -12.60 2.02 -20.33
C SER A 243 -14.05 1.98 -19.86
N GLU A 244 -14.68 0.80 -19.83
CA GLU A 244 -16.03 0.67 -19.25
C GLU A 244 -16.10 1.11 -17.78
N VAL A 245 -15.05 0.82 -17.00
CA VAL A 245 -14.92 1.30 -15.61
C VAL A 245 -14.78 2.82 -15.60
N GLY A 246 -13.97 3.39 -16.50
CA GLY A 246 -13.81 4.83 -16.68
C GLY A 246 -15.11 5.56 -17.00
N GLN A 247 -15.94 5.00 -17.89
CA GLN A 247 -17.24 5.58 -18.26
C GLN A 247 -18.21 5.61 -17.08
N ARG A 248 -18.30 4.52 -16.30
CA ARG A 248 -19.13 4.46 -15.10
C ARG A 248 -18.59 5.36 -13.99
N ALA A 249 -17.27 5.44 -13.83
CA ALA A 249 -16.61 6.35 -12.90
C ALA A 249 -16.91 7.82 -13.25
N LEU A 250 -16.84 8.22 -14.52
CA LEU A 250 -17.22 9.57 -14.98
C LEU A 250 -18.68 9.86 -14.65
N ALA A 251 -19.59 8.92 -14.93
CA ALA A 251 -21.00 9.07 -14.62
C ALA A 251 -21.24 9.23 -13.11
N ALA A 252 -20.63 8.38 -12.27
CA ALA A 252 -20.75 8.42 -10.81
C ALA A 252 -20.05 9.64 -10.17
N SER A 253 -19.04 10.21 -10.82
CA SER A 253 -18.38 11.45 -10.38
C SER A 253 -19.21 12.70 -10.68
N THR A 254 -19.87 12.75 -11.85
CA THR A 254 -20.64 13.92 -12.31
C THR A 254 -22.10 13.90 -11.84
N LYS A 255 -22.66 12.71 -11.63
CA LYS A 255 -23.99 12.47 -11.10
C LYS A 255 -23.95 11.34 -10.05
N PRO A 256 -23.47 11.63 -8.83
CA PRO A 256 -23.44 10.64 -7.77
C PRO A 256 -24.83 10.06 -7.49
N GLY A 257 -24.87 8.75 -7.24
CA GLY A 257 -26.09 7.98 -6.95
C GLY A 257 -25.87 7.02 -5.79
N ALA A 258 -26.96 6.38 -5.35
CA ALA A 258 -26.90 5.43 -4.26
C ALA A 258 -26.00 4.23 -4.61
N PHE A 259 -25.31 3.69 -3.60
CA PHE A 259 -24.50 2.50 -3.71
C PHE A 259 -24.87 1.52 -2.59
N ASP A 260 -25.47 0.40 -2.99
CA ASP A 260 -25.93 -0.68 -2.10
C ASP A 260 -25.04 -1.93 -2.13
N GLY A 261 -23.92 -1.89 -2.87
CA GLY A 261 -23.03 -3.02 -3.09
C GLY A 261 -23.38 -3.91 -4.27
N THR A 262 -24.53 -3.69 -4.93
CA THR A 262 -24.91 -4.45 -6.11
C THR A 262 -24.36 -3.79 -7.37
N GLY A 263 -23.77 -4.57 -8.28
CA GLY A 263 -23.30 -4.08 -9.59
C GLY A 263 -24.43 -3.72 -10.57
N ARG A 264 -25.66 -3.56 -10.07
CA ARG A 264 -26.84 -3.22 -10.89
C ARG A 264 -26.78 -1.72 -11.22
N PRO A 265 -26.99 -1.35 -12.49
CA PRO A 265 -27.33 0.05 -12.82
C PRO A 265 -28.58 0.45 -12.04
N ASP A 266 -28.66 1.72 -11.62
CA ASP A 266 -29.91 2.30 -11.14
C ASP A 266 -31.03 1.95 -12.13
N ALA A 267 -32.19 1.50 -11.63
CA ALA A 267 -33.28 0.90 -12.41
C ALA A 267 -33.94 1.82 -13.47
N GLN A 268 -33.36 2.98 -13.75
CA GLN A 268 -33.85 3.97 -14.71
C GLN A 268 -32.96 4.13 -15.95
N SER A 269 -31.96 3.29 -16.18
CA SER A 269 -31.14 3.39 -17.40
C SER A 269 -30.62 2.03 -17.87
N ALA A 270 -31.44 1.32 -18.65
CA ALA A 270 -30.97 0.27 -19.55
C ALA A 270 -31.74 0.37 -20.88
N PRO A 271 -31.08 0.07 -22.00
CA PRO A 271 -31.09 -1.33 -22.43
C PRO A 271 -29.71 -1.91 -22.78
N GLY A 272 -29.47 -3.11 -22.25
CA GLY A 272 -28.95 -4.30 -22.95
C GLY A 272 -27.54 -4.29 -23.55
N ALA A 273 -26.61 -4.99 -22.88
CA ALA A 273 -25.63 -5.83 -23.57
C ALA A 273 -25.11 -6.93 -22.63
N ALA A 274 -24.97 -8.12 -23.20
CA ALA A 274 -24.69 -9.38 -22.53
C ALA A 274 -23.25 -9.50 -21.99
N ALA A 275 -23.09 -10.39 -21.03
CA ALA A 275 -21.83 -10.79 -20.42
C ALA A 275 -20.82 -11.29 -21.45
N ALA A 276 -19.56 -10.86 -21.31
CA ALA A 276 -18.41 -11.58 -21.83
C ALA A 276 -17.37 -11.71 -20.72
N ALA A 277 -17.33 -12.90 -20.12
CA ALA A 277 -16.11 -13.42 -19.51
C ALA A 277 -15.14 -13.74 -20.65
N GLY A 278 -13.97 -13.11 -20.66
CA GLY A 278 -12.91 -13.38 -21.62
C GLY A 278 -11.58 -13.12 -20.97
N GLY A 279 -10.78 -14.18 -20.79
CA GLY A 279 -9.45 -14.09 -20.23
C GLY A 279 -8.51 -13.24 -21.08
N ASP A 280 -7.52 -12.67 -20.41
CA ASP A 280 -6.36 -12.02 -21.02
C ASP A 280 -5.59 -13.03 -21.89
N GLN A 281 -6.06 -13.24 -23.12
CA GLN A 281 -5.22 -13.78 -24.19
C GLN A 281 -4.58 -12.60 -24.91
N GLN A 282 -3.27 -12.47 -24.64
CA GLN A 282 -2.39 -11.48 -25.22
C GLN A 282 -2.30 -11.68 -26.74
N GLN A 283 -2.97 -10.81 -27.49
CA GLN A 283 -2.87 -10.73 -28.95
C GLN A 283 -1.56 -10.01 -29.34
N PRO A 284 -0.89 -10.37 -30.46
CA PRO A 284 0.43 -9.83 -30.78
C PRO A 284 0.38 -8.32 -31.05
N ALA A 285 1.36 -7.62 -30.48
CA ALA A 285 1.49 -6.17 -30.51
C ALA A 285 1.77 -5.63 -31.93
N GLY A 286 0.82 -4.85 -32.48
CA GLY A 286 1.20 -3.61 -33.16
C GLY A 286 1.70 -2.62 -32.11
N ASN A 287 2.48 -1.60 -32.49
CA ASN A 287 3.07 -0.55 -31.63
C ASN A 287 2.06 0.16 -30.70
N GLN A 288 1.57 -0.51 -29.66
CA GLN A 288 0.69 0.06 -28.64
C GLN A 288 1.54 0.41 -27.44
N VAL A 289 1.43 1.67 -27.00
CA VAL A 289 2.08 2.13 -25.77
C VAL A 289 1.41 1.39 -24.60
N PRO A 290 2.16 0.60 -23.81
CA PRO A 290 1.58 -0.17 -22.73
C PRO A 290 1.06 0.77 -21.65
N ARG A 291 -0.16 0.49 -21.18
CA ARG A 291 -0.74 1.17 -20.02
C ARG A 291 -0.04 0.70 -18.73
N PRO A 292 0.18 1.57 -17.73
CA PRO A 292 0.65 1.17 -16.41
C PRO A 292 -0.26 0.13 -15.74
N THR A 293 0.29 -0.55 -14.74
CA THR A 293 -0.45 -1.56 -13.98
C THR A 293 -1.74 -1.00 -13.37
N THR A 294 -2.81 -1.81 -13.35
CA THR A 294 -4.04 -1.56 -12.58
C THR A 294 -4.02 -2.17 -11.20
N THR A 295 -2.94 -2.87 -10.83
CA THR A 295 -2.82 -3.46 -9.51
C THR A 295 -2.72 -2.37 -8.45
N VAL A 296 -3.32 -2.61 -7.30
CA VAL A 296 -3.10 -1.79 -6.10
C VAL A 296 -1.89 -2.38 -5.39
N GLY A 297 -0.88 -1.56 -5.10
CA GLY A 297 0.31 -2.05 -4.41
C GLY A 297 1.20 -2.95 -5.26
N VAL A 298 1.92 -3.85 -4.59
CA VAL A 298 2.80 -4.83 -5.24
C VAL A 298 1.96 -5.88 -5.96
N ASP A 299 2.32 -6.20 -7.20
CA ASP A 299 1.71 -7.28 -7.96
C ASP A 299 2.35 -8.64 -7.58
N CYS A 300 1.79 -9.28 -6.56
CA CYS A 300 2.23 -10.58 -6.07
C CYS A 300 1.91 -11.75 -7.02
N SER A 301 1.27 -11.50 -8.17
CA SER A 301 1.18 -12.49 -9.27
C SER A 301 2.45 -12.51 -10.13
N ARG A 302 3.28 -11.45 -10.06
CA ARG A 302 4.53 -11.30 -10.79
C ARG A 302 5.76 -11.33 -9.89
N ALA A 303 5.64 -10.79 -8.68
CA ALA A 303 6.69 -10.83 -7.66
C ALA A 303 6.47 -12.00 -6.69
N THR A 304 7.56 -12.63 -6.25
CA THR A 304 7.52 -13.60 -5.15
C THR A 304 7.30 -12.84 -3.85
N CYS A 305 6.04 -12.68 -3.45
CA CYS A 305 5.67 -12.00 -2.21
C CYS A 305 5.63 -12.97 -1.02
N VAL A 306 6.10 -12.52 0.15
CA VAL A 306 6.01 -13.26 1.41
C VAL A 306 5.60 -12.32 2.54
N ALA A 307 4.67 -12.75 3.38
CA ALA A 307 4.26 -12.03 4.57
C ALA A 307 4.93 -12.60 5.83
N LEU A 308 5.70 -11.75 6.52
CA LEU A 308 6.20 -12.05 7.86
C LEU A 308 5.11 -11.72 8.88
N THR A 309 4.77 -12.68 9.73
CA THR A 309 3.70 -12.51 10.72
C THR A 309 4.16 -12.84 12.13
N PHE A 310 3.65 -12.11 13.12
CA PHE A 310 4.01 -12.26 14.52
C PHE A 310 2.77 -12.38 15.41
N ASP A 311 2.71 -13.44 16.21
CA ASP A 311 1.59 -13.77 17.10
C ASP A 311 1.91 -13.51 18.58
N ASP A 312 0.84 -13.49 19.38
CA ASP A 312 0.81 -13.39 20.86
C ASP A 312 1.14 -12.03 21.47
N GLY A 313 1.70 -11.10 20.69
CA GLY A 313 2.07 -9.78 21.16
C GLY A 313 0.90 -8.83 21.46
N PRO A 314 1.22 -7.58 21.86
CA PRO A 314 2.58 -7.06 22.05
C PRO A 314 3.31 -7.69 23.25
N GLY A 315 4.60 -7.99 23.10
CA GLY A 315 5.42 -8.66 24.11
C GLY A 315 6.89 -8.23 24.13
N ALA A 316 7.74 -9.04 24.77
CA ALA A 316 9.13 -8.68 25.05
C ALA A 316 10.01 -8.50 23.79
N GLY A 317 9.66 -9.15 22.67
CA GLY A 317 10.39 -9.04 21.41
C GLY A 317 9.90 -7.93 20.49
N THR A 318 8.67 -7.44 20.67
CA THR A 318 8.01 -6.51 19.73
C THR A 318 8.84 -5.29 19.42
N GLN A 319 9.41 -4.61 20.42
CA GLN A 319 10.19 -3.39 20.18
C GLN A 319 11.40 -3.64 19.30
N LYS A 320 12.19 -4.68 19.60
CA LYS A 320 13.36 -5.04 18.79
C LYS A 320 12.95 -5.42 17.36
N ILE A 321 11.84 -6.14 17.20
CA ILE A 321 11.31 -6.50 15.88
C ILE A 321 10.93 -5.23 15.09
N LEU A 322 10.29 -4.25 15.72
CA LEU A 322 9.99 -2.97 15.08
C LEU A 322 11.25 -2.23 14.64
N ASP A 323 12.29 -2.23 15.48
CA ASP A 323 13.57 -1.59 15.16
C ASP A 323 14.24 -2.27 13.94
N ASP A 324 14.26 -3.61 13.91
CA ASP A 324 14.80 -4.38 12.78
C ASP A 324 13.99 -4.16 11.49
N LEU A 325 12.65 -4.13 11.58
CA LEU A 325 11.76 -3.86 10.45
C LEU A 325 11.97 -2.44 9.90
N ALA A 326 12.12 -1.44 10.76
CA ALA A 326 12.37 -0.06 10.37
C ALA A 326 13.75 0.09 9.71
N ALA A 327 14.80 -0.48 10.31
CA ALA A 327 16.16 -0.47 9.75
C ALA A 327 16.20 -1.13 8.36
N ALA A 328 15.44 -2.22 8.19
CA ALA A 328 15.34 -2.89 6.91
C ALA A 328 14.31 -2.25 5.95
N ARG A 329 13.47 -1.30 6.38
CA ARG A 329 12.30 -0.86 5.60
C ARG A 329 11.42 -2.02 5.14
N ALA A 330 11.07 -2.92 6.06
CA ALA A 330 10.25 -4.09 5.78
C ALA A 330 8.88 -3.99 6.50
N PRO A 331 7.78 -4.36 5.83
CA PRO A 331 6.48 -4.49 6.49
C PRO A 331 6.34 -5.84 7.19
N ALA A 332 5.42 -5.91 8.15
CA ALA A 332 4.94 -7.16 8.76
C ALA A 332 3.46 -7.05 9.18
N THR A 333 2.87 -8.19 9.52
CA THR A 333 1.52 -8.28 10.13
C THR A 333 1.62 -8.83 11.55
N PHE A 334 0.97 -8.19 12.52
CA PHE A 334 0.95 -8.61 13.92
C PHE A 334 -0.45 -9.09 14.32
N PHE A 335 -0.58 -10.36 14.71
CA PHE A 335 -1.80 -10.92 15.28
C PHE A 335 -1.73 -10.82 16.80
N GLN A 336 -2.43 -9.84 17.36
CA GLN A 336 -2.28 -9.48 18.76
C GLN A 336 -3.39 -10.03 19.64
N LEU A 337 -3.01 -10.42 20.86
CA LEU A 337 -3.96 -10.77 21.90
C LEU A 337 -4.58 -9.52 22.51
N GLY A 338 -5.92 -9.51 22.65
CA GLY A 338 -6.63 -8.40 23.27
C GLY A 338 -6.16 -8.12 24.70
N GLY A 339 -5.89 -9.16 25.50
CA GLY A 339 -5.36 -9.01 26.85
C GLY A 339 -3.95 -8.38 26.89
N MET A 340 -3.08 -8.73 25.93
CA MET A 340 -1.73 -8.16 25.84
C MET A 340 -1.75 -6.72 25.34
N LEU A 341 -2.62 -6.43 24.36
CA LEU A 341 -2.85 -5.06 23.89
C LEU A 341 -3.38 -4.16 25.01
N GLN A 342 -4.30 -4.66 25.83
CA GLN A 342 -4.80 -3.95 27.00
C GLN A 342 -3.69 -3.67 28.03
N ALA A 343 -2.78 -4.64 28.24
CA ALA A 343 -1.68 -4.48 29.18
C ALA A 343 -0.59 -3.53 28.65
N SER A 344 -0.38 -3.47 27.33
CA SER A 344 0.70 -2.71 26.67
C SER A 344 0.21 -1.86 25.49
N PRO A 345 -0.76 -0.94 25.68
CA PRO A 345 -1.38 -0.19 24.59
C PRO A 345 -0.38 0.72 23.88
N GLU A 346 0.59 1.29 24.60
CA GLU A 346 1.66 2.12 24.03
C GLU A 346 2.58 1.36 23.06
N LEU A 347 2.83 0.08 23.35
CA LEU A 347 3.60 -0.77 22.45
C LEU A 347 2.77 -1.18 21.23
N GLY A 348 1.48 -1.45 21.41
CA GLY A 348 0.53 -1.63 20.31
C GLY A 348 0.49 -0.42 19.37
N LEU A 349 0.34 0.79 19.93
CA LEU A 349 0.36 2.05 19.18
C LEU A 349 1.65 2.19 18.36
N ARG A 350 2.81 1.81 18.91
CA ARG A 350 4.09 1.79 18.16
C ARG A 350 4.04 0.86 16.94
N VAL A 351 3.43 -0.32 17.05
CA VAL A 351 3.30 -1.26 15.93
C VAL A 351 2.48 -0.62 14.80
N ALA A 352 1.33 -0.03 15.13
CA ALA A 352 0.45 0.62 14.16
C ALA A 352 1.04 1.92 13.58
N ALA A 353 1.68 2.75 14.42
CA ALA A 353 2.34 3.99 14.01
C ALA A 353 3.53 3.72 13.07
N ALA A 354 4.22 2.59 13.25
CA ALA A 354 5.24 2.11 12.34
C ALA A 354 4.66 1.54 11.03
N GLY A 355 3.33 1.58 10.84
CA GLY A 355 2.62 1.20 9.62
C GLY A 355 2.55 -0.32 9.36
N ASN A 356 2.75 -1.13 10.38
CA ASN A 356 2.52 -2.58 10.28
C ASN A 356 1.02 -2.89 10.29
N GLU A 357 0.63 -3.98 9.65
CA GLU A 357 -0.75 -4.44 9.66
C GLU A 357 -1.09 -5.09 11.00
N ILE A 358 -2.30 -4.86 11.50
CA ILE A 358 -2.78 -5.45 12.75
C ILE A 358 -3.93 -6.41 12.46
N GLY A 359 -3.85 -7.61 13.04
CA GLY A 359 -4.92 -8.61 13.09
C GLY A 359 -5.19 -9.06 14.54
N SER A 360 -6.33 -9.71 14.75
CA SER A 360 -6.74 -10.27 16.04
C SER A 360 -6.15 -11.66 16.28
N HIS A 361 -5.75 -11.97 17.50
CA HIS A 361 -5.38 -13.32 17.92
C HIS A 361 -6.23 -13.85 19.08
N THR A 362 -7.49 -13.39 19.19
CA THR A 362 -8.39 -13.60 20.35
C THR A 362 -7.98 -12.78 21.58
N TRP A 363 -8.69 -12.95 22.69
CA TRP A 363 -8.45 -12.17 23.91
C TRP A 363 -7.36 -12.80 24.76
N SER A 364 -7.46 -14.12 24.98
CA SER A 364 -6.64 -14.85 25.95
C SER A 364 -6.00 -16.13 25.42
N HIS A 365 -6.01 -16.34 24.09
CA HIS A 365 -5.41 -17.51 23.45
C HIS A 365 -6.09 -18.83 23.88
N GLN A 366 -7.40 -18.81 24.19
CA GLN A 366 -8.13 -20.02 24.53
C GLN A 366 -8.38 -20.91 23.30
N THR A 367 -8.45 -22.22 23.52
CA THR A 367 -8.87 -23.17 22.49
C THR A 367 -10.32 -22.93 22.09
N MET A 368 -10.52 -22.21 20.99
CA MET A 368 -11.82 -21.72 20.53
C MET A 368 -12.88 -22.81 20.38
N THR A 369 -12.47 -24.02 19.98
CA THR A 369 -13.37 -25.16 19.73
C THR A 369 -13.90 -25.81 21.00
N SER A 370 -13.32 -25.50 22.16
CA SER A 370 -13.82 -25.92 23.47
C SER A 370 -14.84 -24.95 24.08
N MET A 371 -15.03 -23.78 23.46
CA MET A 371 -15.93 -22.74 23.94
C MET A 371 -17.31 -22.85 23.32
N SER A 372 -18.34 -22.40 24.03
CA SER A 372 -19.64 -22.15 23.38
C SER A 372 -19.52 -20.97 22.41
N THR A 373 -20.27 -20.99 21.32
CA THR A 373 -20.24 -19.93 20.29
C THR A 373 -20.53 -18.54 20.85
N SER A 374 -21.42 -18.44 21.85
CA SER A 374 -21.72 -17.18 22.54
C SER A 374 -20.53 -16.67 23.35
N LYS A 375 -19.86 -17.54 24.13
CA LYS A 375 -18.66 -17.15 24.89
C LYS A 375 -17.51 -16.78 23.96
N LEU A 376 -17.28 -17.57 22.91
CA LEU A 376 -16.29 -17.25 21.89
C LEU A 376 -16.53 -15.87 21.27
N GLY A 377 -17.77 -15.62 20.82
CA GLY A 377 -18.13 -14.36 20.17
C GLY A 377 -17.97 -13.16 21.09
N GLN A 378 -18.37 -13.26 22.35
CA GLN A 378 -18.34 -12.12 23.29
C GLN A 378 -16.97 -11.93 23.94
N GLN A 379 -16.37 -13.00 24.47
CA GLN A 379 -15.22 -12.91 25.37
C GLN A 379 -13.89 -12.88 24.61
N GLU A 380 -13.81 -13.55 23.46
CA GLU A 380 -12.56 -13.70 22.72
C GLU A 380 -12.54 -12.83 21.45
N ILE A 381 -13.59 -12.89 20.64
CA ILE A 381 -13.63 -12.16 19.35
C ILE A 381 -14.09 -10.71 19.54
N GLY A 382 -15.25 -10.51 20.16
CA GLY A 382 -15.86 -9.19 20.36
C GLY A 382 -15.01 -8.30 21.25
N ARG A 383 -14.61 -8.79 22.43
CA ARG A 383 -13.77 -8.05 23.38
C ARG A 383 -12.44 -7.61 22.79
N THR A 384 -11.79 -8.46 21.98
CA THR A 384 -10.55 -8.10 21.29
C THR A 384 -10.77 -7.06 20.21
N ALA A 385 -11.85 -7.18 19.43
CA ALA A 385 -12.21 -6.18 18.44
C ALA A 385 -12.51 -4.81 19.07
N ASP A 386 -13.15 -4.78 20.24
CA ASP A 386 -13.44 -3.56 20.99
C ASP A 386 -12.15 -2.90 21.51
N GLU A 387 -11.21 -3.70 22.03
CA GLU A 387 -9.91 -3.19 22.50
C GLU A 387 -9.05 -2.68 21.34
N MET A 388 -9.05 -3.36 20.20
CA MET A 388 -8.40 -2.88 18.98
C MET A 388 -9.05 -1.59 18.47
N ALA A 389 -10.37 -1.47 18.53
CA ALA A 389 -11.05 -0.22 18.18
C ALA A 389 -10.66 0.92 19.13
N ARG A 390 -10.49 0.63 20.43
CA ARG A 390 -10.05 1.61 21.43
C ARG A 390 -8.62 2.11 21.18
N VAL A 391 -7.69 1.21 20.84
CA VAL A 391 -6.27 1.56 20.67
C VAL A 391 -5.97 2.06 19.25
N TYR A 392 -6.53 1.42 18.23
CA TYR A 392 -6.21 1.69 16.83
C TYR A 392 -7.26 2.51 16.09
N GLY A 393 -8.40 2.79 16.73
CA GLY A 393 -9.52 3.49 16.10
C GLY A 393 -10.21 2.68 15.00
N ARG A 394 -9.96 1.36 14.95
CA ARG A 394 -10.54 0.42 13.99
C ARG A 394 -10.68 -0.98 14.56
N ARG A 395 -11.68 -1.72 14.08
CA ARG A 395 -11.80 -3.16 14.31
C ARG A 395 -10.92 -3.95 13.33
N PRO A 396 -10.41 -5.14 13.71
CA PRO A 396 -9.59 -5.95 12.82
C PRO A 396 -10.44 -6.58 11.71
N LEU A 397 -9.88 -6.63 10.49
CA LEU A 397 -10.46 -7.39 9.37
C LEU A 397 -9.92 -8.82 9.30
N LEU A 398 -8.75 -9.06 9.91
CA LEU A 398 -8.03 -10.32 9.91
C LEU A 398 -7.94 -10.87 11.32
N MET A 399 -7.99 -12.18 11.44
CA MET A 399 -7.81 -12.88 12.70
C MET A 399 -7.07 -14.18 12.46
N ARG A 400 -6.17 -14.53 13.37
CA ARG A 400 -5.53 -15.84 13.39
C ARG A 400 -6.10 -16.65 14.56
N PRO A 401 -6.66 -17.85 14.32
CA PRO A 401 -7.08 -18.73 15.40
C PRO A 401 -5.88 -19.21 16.23
N PRO A 402 -5.95 -19.17 17.58
CA PRO A 402 -4.96 -19.80 18.45
C PRO A 402 -4.69 -21.24 18.06
N SER A 403 -3.40 -21.60 18.00
CA SER A 403 -2.94 -22.93 17.55
C SER A 403 -3.41 -23.35 16.13
N GLY A 404 -3.94 -22.42 15.33
CA GLY A 404 -4.51 -22.71 14.01
C GLY A 404 -5.79 -23.54 14.02
N VAL A 405 -6.40 -23.77 15.21
CA VAL A 405 -7.54 -24.69 15.35
C VAL A 405 -8.85 -23.94 15.16
N HIS A 406 -9.67 -24.41 14.20
CA HIS A 406 -10.98 -23.83 13.90
C HIS A 406 -11.97 -24.90 13.37
N THR A 407 -13.25 -24.55 13.36
CA THR A 407 -14.36 -25.36 12.84
C THR A 407 -15.38 -24.46 12.15
N LYS A 408 -16.28 -25.01 11.34
CA LYS A 408 -17.38 -24.25 10.73
C LYS A 408 -18.19 -23.41 11.73
N ALA A 409 -18.32 -23.88 12.97
CA ALA A 409 -19.02 -23.15 14.03
C ALA A 409 -18.23 -21.92 14.49
N THR A 410 -16.91 -22.05 14.69
CA THR A 410 -16.05 -20.91 15.06
C THR A 410 -15.93 -19.93 13.89
N ASP A 411 -15.80 -20.45 12.66
CA ASP A 411 -15.69 -19.66 11.43
C ASP A 411 -16.90 -18.75 11.24
N LYS A 412 -18.11 -19.27 11.52
CA LYS A 412 -19.35 -18.49 11.51
C LYS A 412 -19.33 -17.35 12.54
N VAL A 413 -18.80 -17.60 13.74
CA VAL A 413 -18.70 -16.56 14.79
C VAL A 413 -17.71 -15.47 14.38
N ILE A 414 -16.54 -15.86 13.84
CA ILE A 414 -15.51 -14.93 13.35
C ILE A 414 -16.04 -14.13 12.16
N GLY A 415 -16.72 -14.79 11.21
CA GLY A 415 -17.33 -14.15 10.05
C GLY A 415 -18.44 -13.16 10.42
N ALA A 416 -19.24 -13.48 11.44
CA ALA A 416 -20.25 -12.56 11.98
C ALA A 416 -19.61 -11.30 12.62
N ALA A 417 -18.36 -11.37 13.06
CA ALA A 417 -17.56 -10.24 13.51
C ALA A 417 -16.81 -9.51 12.36
N GLY A 418 -17.04 -9.91 11.11
CA GLY A 418 -16.41 -9.30 9.93
C GLY A 418 -14.95 -9.66 9.74
N GLN A 419 -14.46 -10.74 10.35
CA GLN A 419 -13.05 -11.15 10.30
C GLN A 419 -12.84 -12.33 9.34
N SER A 420 -11.68 -12.34 8.67
CA SER A 420 -11.19 -13.47 7.88
C SER A 420 -10.12 -14.22 8.66
N LEU A 421 -10.08 -15.54 8.52
CA LEU A 421 -9.11 -16.38 9.24
C LEU A 421 -7.81 -16.45 8.44
N VAL A 422 -6.69 -16.11 9.07
CA VAL A 422 -5.36 -16.16 8.46
C VAL A 422 -4.51 -17.17 9.23
N LEU A 423 -4.11 -18.23 8.55
CA LEU A 423 -3.21 -19.26 9.05
C LEU A 423 -1.81 -19.03 8.45
N TRP A 424 -1.09 -20.10 8.13
CA TRP A 424 0.26 -20.06 7.57
C TRP A 424 0.54 -21.32 6.75
N ASN A 425 1.51 -21.24 5.85
CA ASN A 425 2.11 -22.39 5.16
C ASN A 425 3.56 -22.63 5.60
N ILE A 426 4.14 -21.72 6.41
CA ILE A 426 5.51 -21.83 6.95
C ILE A 426 5.46 -21.61 8.46
N ASP A 427 5.62 -22.70 9.23
CA ASP A 427 5.82 -22.65 10.69
C ASP A 427 7.32 -22.67 11.00
N THR A 428 7.84 -21.60 11.61
CA THR A 428 9.26 -21.51 12.00
C THR A 428 9.60 -22.37 13.22
N ARG A 429 8.59 -22.85 13.95
CA ARG A 429 8.71 -23.56 15.23
C ARG A 429 9.54 -22.79 16.25
N ASP A 430 9.54 -21.47 16.17
CA ASP A 430 10.24 -20.60 17.11
C ASP A 430 9.70 -20.75 18.54
N TRP A 431 8.38 -20.93 18.66
CA TRP A 431 7.66 -21.21 19.91
C TRP A 431 8.14 -22.50 20.60
N GLN A 432 8.61 -23.49 19.84
CA GLN A 432 9.11 -24.77 20.35
C GLN A 432 10.62 -24.77 20.56
N THR A 433 11.37 -24.29 19.57
CA THR A 433 12.82 -24.45 19.52
C THR A 433 13.57 -23.39 20.32
N ARG A 434 13.02 -22.16 20.41
CA ARG A 434 13.67 -21.00 21.06
C ARG A 434 15.09 -20.75 20.57
N ASP A 435 15.35 -21.03 19.29
CA ASP A 435 16.67 -20.99 18.67
C ASP A 435 16.66 -20.10 17.43
N THR A 436 17.45 -19.02 17.46
CA THR A 436 17.52 -18.04 16.38
C THR A 436 17.91 -18.65 15.04
N ALA A 437 18.90 -19.53 15.00
CA ALA A 437 19.39 -20.10 13.75
C ALA A 437 18.34 -21.04 13.12
N LYS A 438 17.62 -21.81 13.94
CA LYS A 438 16.52 -22.67 13.47
C LYS A 438 15.34 -21.84 12.96
N THR A 439 14.97 -20.76 13.66
CA THR A 439 13.92 -19.83 13.22
C THR A 439 14.27 -19.23 11.86
N VAL A 440 15.51 -18.76 11.67
CA VAL A 440 15.99 -18.25 10.38
C VAL A 440 15.90 -19.33 9.29
N ALA A 441 16.41 -20.54 9.58
CA ALA A 441 16.46 -21.62 8.61
C ALA A 441 15.07 -22.03 8.13
N GLU A 442 14.09 -22.21 9.02
CA GLU A 442 12.73 -22.61 8.64
C GLU A 442 11.98 -21.48 7.92
N ALA A 443 12.11 -20.23 8.37
CA ALA A 443 11.51 -19.08 7.70
C ALA A 443 11.98 -18.96 6.24
N VAL A 444 13.29 -19.09 6.02
CA VAL A 444 13.91 -18.92 4.71
C VAL A 444 13.68 -20.12 3.80
N LYS A 445 13.69 -21.35 4.34
CA LYS A 445 13.49 -22.58 3.57
C LYS A 445 12.11 -22.67 2.93
N GLY A 446 11.07 -22.15 3.58
CA GLY A 446 9.69 -22.22 3.07
C GLY A 446 9.31 -21.11 2.09
N ALA A 447 10.08 -20.01 2.05
CA ALA A 447 9.66 -18.73 1.47
C ALA A 447 9.90 -18.56 -0.04
N ASP A 448 10.20 -19.65 -0.75
CA ASP A 448 10.36 -19.62 -2.21
C ASP A 448 8.99 -19.71 -2.93
N GLU A 449 7.90 -19.99 -2.20
CA GLU A 449 6.52 -20.01 -2.70
C GLU A 449 5.90 -18.59 -2.63
N ALA A 450 5.51 -18.03 -3.78
CA ALA A 450 4.80 -16.76 -3.84
C ALA A 450 3.46 -16.86 -3.09
N GLY A 451 3.18 -15.87 -2.24
CA GLY A 451 1.97 -15.84 -1.43
C GLY A 451 2.11 -16.43 -0.03
N SER A 452 3.33 -16.83 0.37
CA SER A 452 3.55 -17.49 1.65
C SER A 452 3.34 -16.56 2.85
N ILE A 453 2.89 -17.16 3.95
CA ILE A 453 2.69 -16.52 5.24
C ILE A 453 3.53 -17.27 6.27
N VAL A 454 4.47 -16.55 6.90
CA VAL A 454 5.43 -17.10 7.88
C VAL A 454 4.93 -16.86 9.30
N LEU A 455 4.71 -17.92 10.07
CA LEU A 455 4.37 -17.86 11.49
C LEU A 455 5.62 -17.69 12.37
N MET A 456 5.60 -16.65 13.19
CA MET A 456 6.57 -16.35 14.25
C MET A 456 5.86 -15.72 15.45
N HIS A 457 6.55 -15.52 16.56
CA HIS A 457 6.00 -14.98 17.81
C HIS A 457 6.87 -13.84 18.36
N ASP A 458 6.30 -12.63 18.53
CA ASP A 458 7.02 -11.44 19.02
C ASP A 458 7.18 -11.40 20.55
N ILE A 459 6.89 -12.52 21.22
CA ILE A 459 7.08 -12.74 22.65
C ILE A 459 8.40 -13.46 22.98
N HIS A 460 9.25 -13.76 21.98
CA HIS A 460 10.48 -14.54 22.16
C HIS A 460 11.74 -13.77 21.75
N PRO A 461 12.76 -13.67 22.64
CA PRO A 461 14.04 -13.03 22.29
C PRO A 461 14.76 -13.71 21.11
N SER A 462 14.65 -15.03 20.97
CA SER A 462 15.23 -15.79 19.87
C SER A 462 14.66 -15.38 18.51
N THR A 463 13.34 -15.14 18.45
CA THR A 463 12.62 -14.67 17.26
C THR A 463 13.01 -13.24 16.93
N ALA A 464 13.05 -12.36 17.93
CA ALA A 464 13.47 -10.98 17.74
C ALA A 464 14.95 -10.88 17.27
N ALA A 465 15.81 -11.82 17.66
CA ALA A 465 17.18 -11.90 17.15
C ALA A 465 17.28 -12.48 15.72
N ALA A 466 16.26 -13.20 15.25
CA ALA A 466 16.20 -13.79 13.91
C ALA A 466 15.73 -12.79 12.83
N THR A 467 14.90 -11.82 13.21
CA THR A 467 14.16 -10.94 12.29
C THR A 467 15.04 -10.28 11.22
N ALA A 468 16.11 -9.58 11.62
CA ALA A 468 17.01 -8.93 10.66
C ALA A 468 17.62 -9.93 9.64
N GLN A 469 18.07 -11.09 10.11
CA GLN A 469 18.68 -12.12 9.24
C GLN A 469 17.66 -12.74 8.29
N ILE A 470 16.42 -12.95 8.73
CA ILE A 470 15.33 -13.43 7.88
C ILE A 470 15.09 -12.44 6.74
N ILE A 471 14.94 -11.15 7.07
CA ILE A 471 14.69 -10.10 6.07
C ILE A 471 15.82 -10.03 5.04
N GLU A 472 17.07 -10.06 5.50
CA GLU A 472 18.26 -10.04 4.64
C GLU A 472 18.27 -11.24 3.69
N GLN A 473 18.13 -12.46 4.21
CA GLN A 473 18.21 -13.68 3.41
C GLN A 473 17.06 -13.83 2.41
N LEU A 474 15.85 -13.43 2.77
CA LEU A 474 14.70 -13.45 1.85
C LEU A 474 14.91 -12.46 0.70
N ARG A 475 15.36 -11.24 1.00
CA ARG A 475 15.65 -10.24 -0.05
C ARG A 475 16.80 -10.65 -0.96
N ALA A 476 17.82 -11.30 -0.43
CA ALA A 476 18.92 -11.86 -1.24
C ALA A 476 18.43 -12.90 -2.26
N ARG A 477 17.24 -13.50 -2.03
CA ARG A 477 16.56 -14.42 -2.97
C ARG A 477 15.57 -13.73 -3.91
N GLY A 478 15.45 -12.40 -3.86
CA GLY A 478 14.50 -11.64 -4.67
C GLY A 478 13.06 -11.65 -4.13
N VAL A 479 12.85 -12.09 -2.88
CA VAL A 479 11.53 -12.05 -2.24
C VAL A 479 11.13 -10.61 -1.91
N THR A 480 9.88 -10.26 -2.22
CA THR A 480 9.27 -9.00 -1.80
C THR A 480 8.49 -9.21 -0.51
N LEU A 481 8.89 -8.54 0.56
CA LEU A 481 8.17 -8.60 1.83
C LEU A 481 6.96 -7.67 1.80
N VAL A 482 5.82 -8.20 2.22
CA VAL A 482 4.51 -7.51 2.22
C VAL A 482 3.73 -7.84 3.49
N THR A 483 2.65 -7.11 3.77
CA THR A 483 1.66 -7.52 4.78
C THR A 483 0.71 -8.59 4.21
N VAL A 484 -0.03 -9.27 5.09
CA VAL A 484 -1.06 -10.22 4.68
C VAL A 484 -2.15 -9.56 3.82
N GLY A 485 -2.60 -8.36 4.19
CA GLY A 485 -3.55 -7.58 3.37
C GLY A 485 -3.02 -7.22 1.99
N GLU A 486 -1.72 -6.92 1.87
CA GLU A 486 -1.06 -6.63 0.59
C GLU A 486 -1.06 -7.85 -0.34
N LEU A 487 -0.91 -9.07 0.18
CA LEU A 487 -1.04 -10.28 -0.62
C LEU A 487 -2.41 -10.40 -1.30
N ALA A 488 -3.46 -9.89 -0.65
CA ALA A 488 -4.85 -10.07 -1.08
C ALA A 488 -5.35 -9.03 -2.09
N LEU A 489 -4.72 -7.85 -2.17
CA LEU A 489 -5.23 -6.67 -2.93
C LEU A 489 -5.62 -6.95 -4.38
N ASN A 490 -4.88 -7.81 -5.07
CA ASN A 490 -5.04 -8.07 -6.51
C ASN A 490 -5.65 -9.44 -6.82
N THR A 491 -6.23 -10.09 -5.80
CA THR A 491 -6.85 -11.42 -5.86
C THR A 491 -8.39 -11.31 -5.76
N ALA A 492 -9.08 -12.42 -5.50
CA ALA A 492 -10.49 -12.39 -5.06
C ALA A 492 -10.65 -11.77 -3.66
N GLY A 493 -9.54 -11.62 -2.93
CA GLY A 493 -9.47 -11.01 -1.61
C GLY A 493 -9.94 -11.93 -0.50
N PHE A 494 -10.03 -11.36 0.70
CA PHE A 494 -10.45 -12.10 1.89
C PHE A 494 -11.95 -12.02 2.13
N GLU A 495 -12.58 -13.17 2.35
CA GLU A 495 -13.99 -13.29 2.74
C GLU A 495 -14.12 -13.51 4.25
N ALA A 496 -15.12 -12.90 4.86
CA ALA A 496 -15.36 -13.05 6.29
C ALA A 496 -15.76 -14.51 6.61
N GLY A 497 -15.16 -15.08 7.65
CA GLY A 497 -15.39 -16.47 8.05
C GLY A 497 -14.73 -17.52 7.14
N GLN A 498 -13.90 -17.12 6.16
CA GLN A 498 -13.08 -18.05 5.38
C GLN A 498 -11.64 -18.08 5.89
N ALA A 499 -11.00 -19.24 5.73
CA ALA A 499 -9.62 -19.49 6.16
C ALA A 499 -8.63 -19.50 4.98
N TYR A 500 -7.47 -18.88 5.22
CA TYR A 500 -6.42 -18.69 4.23
C TYR A 500 -5.05 -19.04 4.79
N CYS A 501 -4.30 -19.90 4.10
CA CYS A 501 -2.98 -20.37 4.56
C CYS A 501 -1.83 -19.77 3.76
N TYR A 502 -2.12 -19.36 2.52
CA TYR A 502 -1.29 -18.59 1.61
C TYR A 502 -2.22 -17.82 0.67
N VAL A 503 -1.71 -16.80 -0.04
CA VAL A 503 -2.55 -15.94 -0.88
C VAL A 503 -1.86 -15.63 -2.22
N PRO A 504 -2.50 -15.86 -3.38
CA PRO A 504 -3.87 -16.34 -3.55
C PRO A 504 -4.03 -17.83 -3.21
N GLN A 505 -5.14 -18.18 -2.56
CA GLN A 505 -5.46 -19.59 -2.32
C GLN A 505 -6.16 -20.19 -3.54
N THR A 506 -5.53 -21.20 -4.16
CA THR A 506 -6.10 -21.98 -5.26
C THR A 506 -6.55 -23.35 -4.74
N GLY A 507 -7.85 -23.53 -4.47
CA GLY A 507 -8.40 -24.80 -3.94
C GLY A 507 -9.34 -24.60 -2.75
N GLN A 508 -9.75 -25.69 -2.10
CA GLN A 508 -10.63 -25.62 -0.93
C GLN A 508 -9.92 -24.91 0.26
N PRO A 509 -10.65 -24.15 1.11
CA PRO A 509 -10.11 -23.32 2.19
C PRO A 509 -9.13 -23.99 3.19
N THR A 510 -9.07 -25.33 3.21
CA THR A 510 -8.33 -26.10 4.22
C THR A 510 -7.29 -27.07 3.65
N SER A 511 -7.19 -27.23 2.33
CA SER A 511 -6.19 -28.13 1.73
C SER A 511 -4.86 -27.38 1.56
N GLY A 512 -3.96 -27.49 2.53
CA GLY A 512 -2.57 -27.00 2.39
C GLY A 512 -1.98 -26.22 3.56
N CYS A 513 -2.74 -26.02 4.65
CA CYS A 513 -2.21 -25.47 5.89
C CYS A 513 -1.33 -26.54 6.53
N LYS A 514 -0.03 -26.27 6.67
CA LYS A 514 0.97 -27.24 7.17
C LYS A 514 0.98 -27.29 8.68
#